data_AF-A0A7S4QDV6-F1
#
_entry.id   AF-A0A7S4QDV6-F1
#
_cell.length_a   1.000
_cell.length_b   1.000
_cell.length_c   1.000
_cell.angle_alpha   90.00
_cell.angle_beta   90.00
_cell.angle_gamma   90.00
#
_symmetry.space_group_name_H-M   'P 1'
#
loop_
_entity.id
_entity.type
_entity.pdbx_description
1 polymer ?
#
loop_
_entity_poly.entity_id
_entity_poly.type
_entity_poly.pdbx_seq_one_letter_code
_entity_poly.pdbx_strand_id
1 'polypeptide(L)'
;AQGRHAEALHLLGEALYVEVVGDGLSVSEISKLLDQILQCLHETSSAVDGTRGAADTEPVQRSLNVLMEDPRWHQLPETVDLAAMAHKAALVHVAAGWLGTTPRRTAAAYNARAIRVLRELAHEDHAPRWLAQAEAVQRAVLDERGGPP
;
A
#
# COMPACT_ATOMS: atom_id res chain seq x y z
N ALA A 1 14.45 -20.27 -0.34
CA ALA A 1 13.34 -19.41 -0.83
C ALA A 1 13.34 -18.06 -0.12
N GLN A 2 13.35 -18.04 1.21
CA GLN A 2 13.29 -16.83 2.06
C GLN A 2 14.25 -15.69 1.66
N GLY A 3 15.54 -15.96 1.46
CA GLY A 3 16.51 -14.92 1.07
C GLY A 3 16.21 -14.21 -0.26
N ARG A 4 15.56 -14.91 -1.21
CA ARG A 4 15.20 -14.33 -2.52
C ARG A 4 14.02 -13.36 -2.42
N HIS A 5 13.06 -13.60 -1.51
CA HIS A 5 11.90 -12.72 -1.35
C HIS A 5 12.28 -11.46 -0.55
N ALA A 6 13.18 -11.57 0.43
CA ALA A 6 13.73 -10.42 1.14
C ALA A 6 14.52 -9.49 0.20
N GLU A 7 15.42 -10.06 -0.61
CA GLU A 7 16.16 -9.32 -1.64
C GLU A 7 15.21 -8.68 -2.68
N ALA A 8 14.17 -9.42 -3.11
CA ALA A 8 13.15 -8.88 -4.01
C ALA A 8 12.40 -7.70 -3.39
N LEU A 9 11.98 -7.77 -2.12
CA LEU A 9 11.30 -6.67 -1.43
C LEU A 9 12.16 -5.40 -1.39
N HIS A 10 13.45 -5.55 -1.13
CA HIS A 10 14.39 -4.44 -1.15
C HIS A 10 14.46 -3.80 -2.54
N LEU A 11 14.69 -4.60 -3.59
CA LEU A 11 14.77 -4.11 -4.98
C LEU A 11 13.46 -3.48 -5.45
N LEU A 12 12.31 -4.07 -5.09
CA LEU A 12 10.99 -3.53 -5.41
C LEU A 12 10.73 -2.20 -4.70
N GLY A 13 11.22 -2.04 -3.46
CA GLY A 13 11.14 -0.77 -2.75
C GLY A 13 11.99 0.32 -3.38
N GLU A 14 13.20 -0.01 -3.87
CA GLU A 14 14.02 0.95 -4.62
C GLU A 14 13.40 1.30 -5.98
N ALA A 15 12.83 0.33 -6.69
CA ALA A 15 12.08 0.60 -7.92
C ALA A 15 10.87 1.51 -7.66
N LEU A 16 10.14 1.27 -6.58
CA LEU A 16 9.03 2.12 -6.16
C LEU A 16 9.50 3.54 -5.83
N TYR A 17 10.65 3.70 -5.18
CA TYR A 17 11.24 5.01 -4.92
C TYR A 17 11.50 5.79 -6.21
N VAL A 18 12.04 5.13 -7.24
CA VAL A 18 12.31 5.74 -8.54
C VAL A 18 11.02 6.21 -9.22
N GLU A 19 9.96 5.41 -9.20
CA GLU A 19 8.66 5.80 -9.76
C GLU A 19 8.01 6.96 -8.98
N VAL A 20 8.22 7.01 -7.67
CA VAL A 20 7.68 8.05 -6.80
C VAL A 20 8.44 9.37 -6.97
N VAL A 21 9.77 9.35 -6.94
CA VAL A 21 10.60 10.56 -6.98
C VAL A 21 10.89 11.02 -8.40
N GLY A 22 11.05 10.09 -9.33
CA GLY A 22 11.41 10.32 -10.73
C GLY A 22 10.23 10.69 -11.63
N ASP A 23 9.98 9.83 -12.62
CA ASP A 23 9.37 10.08 -13.94
C ASP A 23 7.89 10.52 -13.97
N GLY A 24 7.31 10.92 -12.83
CA GLY A 24 6.05 11.67 -12.81
C GLY A 24 4.86 10.96 -12.17
N LEU A 25 5.09 10.07 -11.19
CA LEU A 25 4.03 9.35 -10.46
C LEU A 25 3.12 8.55 -11.39
N SER A 26 3.69 7.61 -12.15
CA SER A 26 2.91 6.72 -12.99
C SER A 26 2.02 5.81 -12.14
N VAL A 27 0.71 6.09 -12.13
CA VAL A 27 -0.29 5.30 -11.39
C VAL A 27 -0.23 3.83 -11.75
N SER A 28 -0.03 3.51 -13.04
CA SER A 28 0.02 2.13 -13.52
C SER A 28 1.29 1.40 -13.07
N GLU A 29 2.47 2.04 -13.15
CA GLU A 29 3.73 1.41 -12.72
C GLU A 29 3.79 1.25 -11.20
N ILE A 30 3.39 2.29 -10.45
CA ILE A 30 3.27 2.20 -8.99
C ILE A 30 2.31 1.06 -8.61
N SER A 31 1.14 0.96 -9.26
CA SER A 31 0.16 -0.09 -8.98
C SER A 31 0.73 -1.49 -9.22
N LYS A 32 1.51 -1.70 -10.30
CA LYS A 32 2.18 -2.99 -10.58
C LYS A 32 3.23 -3.32 -9.53
N LEU A 33 4.04 -2.35 -9.11
CA LEU A 33 5.05 -2.55 -8.07
C LEU A 33 4.39 -2.92 -6.73
N LEU A 34 3.28 -2.27 -6.37
CA LEU A 34 2.53 -2.60 -5.17
C LEU A 34 1.96 -4.03 -5.23
N ASP A 35 1.46 -4.49 -6.37
CA ASP A 35 1.02 -5.89 -6.53
C ASP A 35 2.17 -6.88 -6.30
N GLN A 36 3.35 -6.60 -6.87
CA GLN A 36 4.54 -7.44 -6.70
C GLN A 36 5.03 -7.45 -5.24
N ILE A 37 4.98 -6.30 -4.56
CA ILE A 37 5.31 -6.18 -3.14
C ILE A 37 4.33 -6.99 -2.30
N LEU A 38 3.02 -6.84 -2.53
CA LEU A 38 1.99 -7.62 -1.81
C LEU A 38 2.18 -9.12 -1.98
N GLN A 39 2.49 -9.58 -3.20
CA GLN A 39 2.81 -10.97 -3.47
C GLN A 39 4.04 -11.44 -2.67
N CYS A 40 5.13 -10.67 -2.69
CA CYS A 40 6.35 -11.00 -1.93
C CYS A 40 6.09 -11.04 -0.42
N LEU A 41 5.28 -10.11 0.12
CA LEU A 41 4.89 -10.09 1.52
C LEU A 41 4.06 -11.32 1.90
N HIS A 42 3.13 -11.74 1.04
CA HIS A 42 2.31 -12.93 1.26
C HIS A 42 3.14 -14.23 1.27
N GLU A 43 4.04 -14.38 0.32
CA GLU A 43 4.95 -15.54 0.22
C GLU A 43 5.92 -15.60 1.41
N THR A 44 6.40 -14.45 1.88
CA THR A 44 7.26 -14.36 3.06
C THR A 44 6.51 -14.68 4.34
N SER A 45 5.26 -14.22 4.48
CA SER A 45 4.41 -14.49 5.64
C SER A 45 4.07 -15.97 5.80
N SER A 46 3.97 -16.70 4.69
CA SER A 46 3.68 -18.14 4.71
C SER A 46 4.90 -18.99 5.10
N ALA A 47 6.08 -18.38 5.16
CA ALA A 47 7.36 -19.09 5.30
C ALA A 47 8.04 -18.99 6.68
N VAL A 48 7.57 -18.13 7.61
CA VAL A 48 8.27 -17.87 8.90
C VAL A 48 7.31 -17.50 10.04
N ASP A 49 7.52 -18.13 11.20
CA ASP A 49 7.10 -17.64 12.53
C ASP A 49 7.89 -16.35 12.88
N GLY A 50 7.26 -15.20 12.70
CA GLY A 50 7.36 -14.11 13.69
C GLY A 50 8.36 -12.97 13.50
N THR A 51 9.35 -13.01 12.61
CA THR A 51 10.26 -11.85 12.43
C THR A 51 10.55 -11.55 10.97
N ARG A 52 9.77 -10.63 10.38
CA ARG A 52 10.17 -9.94 9.16
C ARG A 52 11.29 -8.97 9.50
N GLY A 53 12.39 -9.01 8.76
CA GLY A 53 13.47 -8.04 8.92
C GLY A 53 12.95 -6.66 8.56
N ALA A 54 12.94 -5.73 9.52
CA ALA A 54 12.57 -4.33 9.25
C ALA A 54 13.41 -3.72 8.11
N ALA A 55 14.66 -4.19 7.95
CA ALA A 55 15.58 -3.79 6.89
C ALA A 55 15.08 -4.13 5.47
N ASP A 56 14.39 -5.26 5.28
CA ASP A 56 13.97 -5.72 3.94
C ASP A 56 12.77 -4.92 3.43
N THR A 57 11.98 -4.36 4.35
CA THR A 57 10.77 -3.59 4.03
C THR A 57 10.98 -2.07 4.13
N GLU A 58 12.14 -1.61 4.62
CA GLU A 58 12.43 -0.18 4.80
C GLU A 58 12.32 0.61 3.48
N PRO A 59 12.88 0.17 2.34
CA PRO A 59 12.80 0.95 1.10
C PRO A 59 11.36 1.11 0.61
N VAL A 60 10.52 0.09 0.82
CA VAL A 60 9.08 0.15 0.52
C VAL A 60 8.41 1.19 1.42
N GLN A 61 8.67 1.13 2.73
CA GLN A 61 8.09 2.07 3.69
C GLN A 61 8.48 3.52 3.39
N ARG A 62 9.77 3.74 3.11
CA ARG A 62 10.31 5.04 2.74
C ARG A 62 9.60 5.59 1.50
N SER A 63 9.47 4.80 0.45
CA SER A 63 8.85 5.21 -0.81
C SER A 63 7.38 5.58 -0.64
N LEU A 64 6.64 4.82 0.16
CA LEU A 64 5.24 5.13 0.47
C LEU A 64 5.10 6.39 1.32
N ASN A 65 5.99 6.64 2.28
CA ASN A 65 5.97 7.91 3.01
C ASN A 65 6.24 9.10 2.07
N VAL A 66 7.24 8.98 1.19
CA VAL A 66 7.55 10.03 0.20
C VAL A 66 6.39 10.27 -0.75
N LEU A 67 5.72 9.23 -1.24
CA LEU A 67 4.56 9.37 -2.12
C LEU A 67 3.41 10.13 -1.44
N MET A 68 3.16 9.87 -0.15
CA MET A 68 2.12 10.58 0.60
C MET A 68 2.45 12.07 0.80
N GLU A 69 3.73 12.41 0.91
CA GLU A 69 4.22 13.78 1.11
C GLU A 69 4.39 14.56 -0.20
N ASP A 70 4.44 13.88 -1.34
CA ASP A 70 4.62 14.50 -2.66
C ASP A 70 3.38 15.35 -3.04
N PRO A 71 3.50 16.66 -3.28
CA PRO A 71 2.36 17.50 -3.68
C PRO A 71 1.66 17.02 -4.95
N ARG A 72 2.39 16.38 -5.88
CA ARG A 72 1.84 15.82 -7.12
C ARG A 72 0.84 14.71 -6.84
N TRP A 73 0.99 13.96 -5.74
CA TRP A 73 0.02 12.96 -5.28
C TRP A 73 -1.39 13.55 -5.28
N HIS A 74 -1.56 14.72 -4.67
CA HIS A 74 -2.86 15.37 -4.54
C HIS A 74 -3.39 15.97 -5.85
N GLN A 75 -2.56 16.08 -6.87
CA GLN A 75 -2.91 16.62 -8.19
C GLN A 75 -3.27 15.52 -9.20
N LEU A 76 -3.01 14.25 -8.87
CA LEU A 76 -3.34 13.14 -9.75
C LEU A 76 -4.86 13.06 -10.01
N PRO A 77 -5.29 12.84 -11.27
CA PRO A 77 -6.69 12.70 -11.63
C PRO A 77 -7.38 11.59 -10.84
N GLU A 78 -8.62 11.87 -10.42
CA GLU A 78 -9.43 10.93 -9.66
C GLU A 78 -10.02 9.87 -10.60
N THR A 79 -9.35 8.72 -10.64
CA THR A 79 -9.75 7.57 -11.45
C THR A 79 -9.88 6.31 -10.58
N VAL A 80 -10.57 5.30 -11.09
CA VAL A 80 -10.62 3.98 -10.41
C VAL A 80 -9.21 3.40 -10.24
N ASP A 81 -8.32 3.59 -11.22
CA ASP A 81 -6.93 3.12 -11.12
C ASP A 81 -6.15 3.82 -10.00
N LEU A 82 -6.32 5.15 -9.85
CA LEU A 82 -5.74 5.89 -8.72
C LEU A 82 -6.26 5.33 -7.39
N ALA A 83 -7.57 5.10 -7.29
CA ALA A 83 -8.16 4.60 -6.07
C ALA A 83 -7.70 3.17 -5.74
N ALA A 84 -7.60 2.30 -6.73
CA ALA A 84 -7.05 0.95 -6.58
C ALA A 84 -5.59 1.00 -6.10
N MET A 85 -4.76 1.85 -6.69
CA MET A 85 -3.36 2.04 -6.29
C MET A 85 -3.24 2.60 -4.87
N ALA A 86 -4.06 3.59 -4.50
CA ALA A 86 -4.12 4.10 -3.13
C ALA A 86 -4.53 3.01 -2.12
N HIS A 87 -5.53 2.21 -2.46
CA HIS A 87 -5.95 1.08 -1.63
C HIS A 87 -4.84 0.03 -1.47
N LYS A 88 -4.13 -0.31 -2.56
CA LYS A 88 -2.99 -1.24 -2.52
C LYS A 88 -1.85 -0.72 -1.65
N ALA A 89 -1.56 0.58 -1.69
CA ALA A 89 -0.57 1.19 -0.80
C ALA A 89 -0.94 0.99 0.68
N ALA A 90 -2.22 1.18 1.03
CA ALA A 90 -2.69 0.88 2.38
C ALA A 90 -2.58 -0.62 2.73
N LEU A 91 -2.91 -1.51 1.79
CA LEU A 91 -2.73 -2.95 1.98
C LEU A 91 -1.28 -3.33 2.22
N VAL A 92 -0.30 -2.67 1.56
CA VAL A 92 1.11 -2.93 1.82
C VAL A 92 1.47 -2.62 3.26
N HIS A 93 0.99 -1.51 3.83
CA HIS A 93 1.22 -1.19 5.25
C HIS A 93 0.66 -2.27 6.19
N VAL A 94 -0.57 -2.73 5.92
CA VAL A 94 -1.23 -3.78 6.71
C VAL A 94 -0.50 -5.11 6.56
N ALA A 95 -0.25 -5.52 5.32
CA ALA A 95 0.39 -6.78 4.99
C ALA A 95 1.82 -6.84 5.53
N ALA A 96 2.55 -5.72 5.53
CA ALA A 96 3.90 -5.60 6.09
C ALA A 96 3.93 -5.68 7.63
N GLY A 97 2.78 -5.56 8.30
CA GLY A 97 2.69 -5.60 9.75
C GLY A 97 3.35 -4.41 10.43
N TRP A 98 3.34 -3.22 9.79
CA TRP A 98 3.89 -2.02 10.40
C TRP A 98 2.91 -1.46 11.45
N LEU A 99 3.02 -1.93 12.69
CA LEU A 99 2.06 -1.68 13.77
C LEU A 99 2.23 -0.31 14.49
N GLY A 100 3.17 0.53 14.05
CA GLY A 100 3.38 1.85 14.63
C GLY A 100 2.24 2.84 14.33
N THR A 101 2.06 3.84 15.20
CA THR A 101 1.04 4.90 15.03
C THR A 101 1.17 5.62 13.69
N THR A 102 2.39 5.95 13.26
CA THR A 102 2.64 6.65 12.00
C THR A 102 2.29 5.78 10.79
N PRO A 103 2.82 4.56 10.63
CA PRO A 103 2.41 3.66 9.55
C PRO A 103 0.90 3.44 9.45
N ARG A 104 0.19 3.29 10.58
CA ARG A 104 -1.27 3.15 10.60
C ARG A 104 -1.98 4.39 10.08
N ARG A 105 -1.54 5.59 10.48
CA ARG A 105 -2.09 6.85 9.98
C ARG A 105 -1.88 6.99 8.47
N THR A 106 -0.70 6.66 7.98
CA THR A 106 -0.40 6.67 6.53
C THR A 106 -1.28 5.69 5.77
N ALA A 107 -1.43 4.46 6.26
CA ALA A 107 -2.32 3.46 5.67
C ALA A 107 -3.78 3.95 5.61
N ALA A 108 -4.28 4.51 6.72
CA ALA A 108 -5.62 5.07 6.79
C ALA A 108 -5.82 6.26 5.84
N ALA A 109 -4.80 7.11 5.64
CA ALA A 109 -4.86 8.24 4.72
C ALA A 109 -4.93 7.80 3.26
N TYR A 110 -4.09 6.83 2.87
CA TYR A 110 -4.15 6.22 1.54
C TYR A 110 -5.53 5.65 1.25
N ASN A 111 -6.03 4.82 2.16
CA ASN A 111 -7.26 4.10 1.96
C ASN A 111 -8.51 5.02 2.07
N ALA A 112 -8.45 6.07 2.88
CA ALA A 112 -9.48 7.11 2.90
C ALA A 112 -9.61 7.82 1.54
N ARG A 113 -8.49 8.11 0.87
CA ARG A 113 -8.52 8.66 -0.49
C ARG A 113 -9.13 7.68 -1.47
N ALA A 114 -8.76 6.40 -1.40
CA ALA A 114 -9.35 5.36 -2.25
C ALA A 114 -10.88 5.33 -2.10
N ILE A 115 -11.38 5.27 -0.86
CA ILE A 115 -12.83 5.24 -0.57
C ILE A 115 -13.53 6.48 -1.12
N ARG A 116 -12.95 7.67 -0.94
CA ARG A 116 -13.55 8.92 -1.43
C ARG A 116 -13.73 8.87 -2.95
N VAL A 117 -12.67 8.57 -3.69
CA VAL A 117 -12.69 8.50 -5.16
C VAL A 117 -13.65 7.39 -5.64
N LEU A 118 -13.64 6.22 -5.00
CA LEU A 118 -14.52 5.11 -5.39
C LEU A 118 -16.01 5.39 -5.15
N ARG A 119 -16.35 6.20 -4.13
CA ARG A 119 -17.72 6.64 -3.90
C ARG A 119 -18.19 7.62 -4.98
N GLU A 120 -17.31 8.53 -5.40
CA GLU A 120 -17.58 9.48 -6.49
C GLU A 120 -17.77 8.73 -7.84
N LEU A 121 -17.04 7.63 -8.05
CA LEU A 121 -17.06 6.81 -9.26
C LEU A 121 -17.89 5.53 -9.14
N ALA A 122 -18.85 5.46 -8.19
CA ALA A 122 -19.59 4.24 -7.88
C ALA A 122 -20.40 3.62 -9.07
N HIS A 123 -20.56 4.38 -10.15
CA HIS A 123 -21.23 3.97 -11.38
C HIS A 123 -20.32 3.23 -12.37
N GLU A 124 -19.01 3.18 -12.14
CA GLU A 124 -18.07 2.41 -12.97
C GLU A 124 -18.04 0.92 -12.56
N ASP A 125 -17.96 0.02 -13.55
CA ASP A 125 -18.14 -1.44 -13.38
C ASP A 125 -17.26 -2.08 -12.28
N HIS A 126 -16.09 -1.51 -11.99
CA HIS A 126 -15.15 -2.04 -11.00
C HIS A 126 -15.16 -1.30 -9.65
N ALA A 127 -15.76 -0.11 -9.59
CA ALA A 127 -15.72 0.72 -8.39
C ALA A 127 -16.41 0.07 -7.17
N PRO A 128 -17.57 -0.60 -7.29
CA PRO A 128 -18.23 -1.22 -6.14
C PRO A 128 -17.39 -2.30 -5.45
N ARG A 129 -16.65 -3.12 -6.22
CA ARG A 129 -15.80 -4.17 -5.67
C ARG A 129 -14.62 -3.57 -4.91
N TRP A 130 -13.94 -2.58 -5.51
CA TRP A 130 -12.85 -1.88 -4.85
C TRP A 130 -13.31 -1.15 -3.60
N LEU A 131 -14.49 -0.53 -3.64
CA LEU A 131 -15.06 0.20 -2.50
C LEU A 131 -15.29 -0.74 -1.32
N ALA A 132 -15.91 -1.90 -1.55
CA ALA A 132 -16.15 -2.89 -0.50
C ALA A 132 -14.84 -3.37 0.15
N GLN A 133 -13.78 -3.58 -0.65
CA GLN A 133 -12.46 -3.97 -0.13
C GLN A 133 -11.81 -2.83 0.67
N ALA A 134 -11.85 -1.61 0.15
CA ALA A 134 -11.30 -0.43 0.82
C ALA A 134 -12.00 -0.17 2.16
N GLU A 135 -13.32 -0.28 2.23
CA GLU A 135 -14.06 -0.12 3.50
C GLU A 135 -13.75 -1.22 4.52
N ALA A 136 -13.51 -2.46 4.07
CA ALA A 136 -13.06 -3.55 4.95
C ALA A 136 -11.67 -3.26 5.54
N VAL A 137 -10.72 -2.84 4.71
CA VAL A 137 -9.36 -2.48 5.16
C VAL A 137 -9.38 -1.26 6.06
N GLN A 138 -10.23 -0.26 5.79
CA GLN A 138 -10.34 0.94 6.60
C GLN A 138 -10.77 0.60 8.03
N ARG A 139 -11.77 -0.28 8.16
CA ARG A 139 -12.20 -0.78 9.47
C ARG A 139 -11.06 -1.49 10.17
N ALA A 140 -10.37 -2.42 9.51
CA ALA A 140 -9.24 -3.13 10.11
C ALA A 140 -8.12 -2.19 10.60
N VAL A 141 -7.73 -1.19 9.81
CA VAL A 141 -6.69 -0.22 10.18
C VAL A 141 -7.11 0.66 11.36
N LEU A 142 -8.40 0.98 11.50
CA LEU A 142 -8.94 1.84 12.56
C LEU A 142 -9.33 1.08 13.84
N ASP A 143 -9.78 -0.18 13.72
CA ASP A 143 -10.36 -0.98 14.80
C ASP A 143 -9.29 -1.62 15.72
N GLU A 144 -8.01 -1.66 15.35
CA GLU A 144 -6.91 -2.13 16.22
C GLU A 144 -6.61 -1.23 17.46
N ARG A 145 -7.59 -0.42 17.89
CA ARG A 145 -7.69 0.12 19.26
C ARG A 145 -8.26 -0.91 20.25
N GLY A 146 -8.55 -2.14 19.81
CA GLY A 146 -9.18 -3.21 20.61
C GLY A 146 -8.37 -4.48 20.84
N GLY A 147 -7.02 -4.47 20.76
CA GLY A 147 -6.11 -5.52 21.29
C GLY A 147 -6.21 -6.96 20.72
N PRO A 148 -5.20 -7.82 20.96
CA PRO A 148 -5.39 -9.27 21.05
C PRO A 148 -5.35 -9.76 22.51
N PRO A 149 -5.92 -10.95 22.84
CA PRO A 149 -5.46 -11.74 23.98
C PRO A 149 -4.01 -12.23 23.79
#